data_AF-A0A924ZQJ9-F1
#
_entry.id   AF-A0A924ZQJ9-F1
#
_cell.length_a   1.000
_cell.length_b   1.000
_cell.length_c   1.000
_cell.angle_alpha   90.00
_cell.angle_beta   90.00
_cell.angle_gamma   90.00
#
_symmetry.space_group_name_H-M   'P 1'
#
loop_
_entity.id
_entity.type
_entity.pdbx_description
1 polymer ?
#
loop_
_entity_poly.entity_id
_entity_poly.type
_entity_poly.pdbx_seq_one_letter_code
_entity_poly.pdbx_strand_id
1 'polypeptide(L)'
;EGYPTIFYRDYEEWLNKTKMNNLIWIHNQKATGTTSILYTDTDEYIARRNGYNGNPGLVVYINNSSTWQERWIQTNWTNAQIKDFTGNSTWLPTTQADKWVKIQCPPNGYSVWSINM
;
A
#
# COMPACT_ATOMS: atom_id res chain seq x y z
N GLU A 1 -12.56 -5.10 -1.46
CA GLU A 1 -13.87 -4.70 -2.04
C GLU A 1 -13.78 -4.92 -3.55
N GLY A 2 -14.93 -5.14 -4.20
CA GLY A 2 -14.99 -5.46 -5.62
C GLY A 2 -14.43 -6.84 -5.99
N TYR A 3 -14.54 -7.17 -7.27
CA TYR A 3 -13.97 -8.38 -7.85
C TYR A 3 -13.00 -7.97 -8.97
N PRO A 4 -11.70 -7.80 -8.66
CA PRO A 4 -10.73 -7.34 -9.64
C PRO A 4 -10.55 -8.39 -10.74
N THR A 5 -10.39 -7.93 -11.97
CA THR A 5 -10.11 -8.78 -13.14
C THR A 5 -8.79 -8.33 -13.74
N ILE A 6 -7.92 -9.28 -14.05
CA ILE A 6 -6.63 -9.02 -14.71
C ILE A 6 -6.81 -9.28 -16.20
N PHE A 7 -6.39 -8.33 -17.03
CA PHE A 7 -6.41 -8.52 -18.47
C PHE A 7 -5.28 -9.47 -18.89
N TYR A 8 -5.61 -10.42 -19.76
CA TYR A 8 -4.67 -11.50 -20.14
C TYR A 8 -3.35 -10.97 -20.70
N ARG A 9 -3.40 -10.01 -21.64
CA ARG A 9 -2.18 -9.48 -22.27
C ARG A 9 -1.35 -8.64 -21.30
N ASP A 10 -1.97 -7.95 -20.34
CA ASP A 10 -1.21 -7.28 -19.27
C ASP A 10 -0.38 -8.30 -18.49
N TYR A 11 -0.96 -9.46 -18.19
CA TYR A 11 -0.32 -10.50 -17.37
C TYR A 11 0.73 -11.32 -18.10
N GLU A 12 0.47 -11.67 -19.36
CA GLU A 12 1.33 -12.57 -20.12
C GLU A 12 2.33 -11.85 -21.02
N GLU A 13 2.07 -10.60 -21.43
CA GLU A 13 2.86 -9.93 -22.48
C GLU A 13 3.36 -8.53 -22.10
N TRP A 14 2.49 -7.64 -21.62
CA TRP A 14 2.76 -6.20 -21.61
C TRP A 14 3.38 -5.69 -20.32
N LEU A 15 2.96 -6.23 -19.17
CA LEU A 15 3.43 -5.77 -17.87
C LEU A 15 4.38 -6.79 -17.24
N ASN A 16 5.10 -6.32 -16.21
CA ASN A 16 5.99 -7.18 -15.46
C ASN A 16 5.17 -8.21 -14.63
N LYS A 17 5.17 -9.46 -15.09
CA LYS A 17 4.44 -10.58 -14.47
C LYS A 17 4.80 -10.80 -13.01
N THR A 18 6.07 -10.63 -12.63
CA THR A 18 6.53 -10.75 -11.24
C THR A 18 5.90 -9.67 -10.34
N LYS A 19 5.85 -8.41 -10.81
CA LYS A 19 5.16 -7.33 -10.09
C LYS A 19 3.66 -7.60 -9.98
N MET A 20 3.04 -8.14 -11.04
CA MET A 20 1.63 -8.48 -11.00
C MET A 20 1.33 -9.61 -10.01
N ASN A 21 2.16 -10.66 -9.99
CA ASN A 21 2.06 -11.74 -9.00
C ASN A 21 2.18 -11.22 -7.57
N ASN A 22 3.06 -10.26 -7.33
CA ASN A 22 3.18 -9.62 -6.02
C ASN A 22 1.89 -8.84 -5.66
N LEU A 23 1.32 -8.06 -6.58
CA LEU A 23 0.06 -7.36 -6.34
C LEU A 23 -1.12 -8.32 -6.07
N ILE A 24 -1.19 -9.44 -6.79
CA ILE A 24 -2.17 -10.51 -6.55
C ILE A 24 -1.99 -11.07 -5.12
N TRP A 25 -0.74 -11.33 -4.73
CA TRP A 25 -0.44 -11.82 -3.39
C TRP A 25 -0.83 -10.81 -2.31
N ILE A 26 -0.48 -9.53 -2.47
CA ILE A 26 -0.85 -8.44 -1.57
C ILE A 26 -2.38 -8.35 -1.45
N HIS A 27 -3.10 -8.41 -2.56
CA HIS A 27 -4.57 -8.42 -2.57
C HIS A 27 -5.12 -9.56 -1.70
N ASN A 28 -4.66 -10.79 -1.95
CA ASN A 28 -5.18 -11.98 -1.29
C ASN A 28 -4.80 -12.06 0.19
N GLN A 29 -3.62 -11.54 0.58
CA GLN A 29 -3.09 -11.72 1.92
C GLN A 29 -3.26 -10.51 2.85
N LYS A 30 -3.45 -9.30 2.31
CA LYS A 30 -3.44 -8.05 3.11
C LYS A 30 -4.65 -7.16 2.86
N ALA A 31 -5.27 -7.21 1.67
CA ALA A 31 -6.30 -6.25 1.28
C ALA A 31 -7.70 -6.61 1.85
N THR A 32 -7.88 -6.50 3.16
CA THR A 32 -9.11 -6.87 3.88
C THR A 32 -9.79 -5.70 4.60
N GLY A 33 -11.08 -5.83 4.91
CA GLY A 33 -11.85 -4.78 5.61
C GLY A 33 -12.30 -3.63 4.71
N THR A 34 -12.97 -2.66 5.31
CA THR A 34 -13.48 -1.45 4.63
C THR A 34 -12.34 -0.52 4.20
N THR A 35 -12.63 0.38 3.26
CA THR A 35 -11.67 1.41 2.82
C THR A 35 -11.87 2.74 3.56
N SER A 36 -10.78 3.43 3.87
CA SER A 36 -10.75 4.83 4.29
C SER A 36 -9.74 5.60 3.46
N ILE A 37 -10.16 6.72 2.88
CA ILE A 37 -9.26 7.64 2.17
C ILE A 37 -8.52 8.46 3.24
N LEU A 38 -7.19 8.43 3.19
CA LEU A 38 -6.32 9.13 4.15
C LEU A 38 -5.82 10.47 3.60
N TYR A 39 -5.53 10.53 2.30
CA TYR A 39 -5.04 11.73 1.64
C TYR A 39 -5.32 11.67 0.14
N THR A 40 -5.65 12.80 -0.46
CA THR A 40 -5.80 12.96 -1.91
C THR A 40 -5.31 14.33 -2.33
N ASP A 41 -4.57 14.36 -3.41
CA ASP A 41 -4.08 15.57 -4.06
C ASP A 41 -4.06 15.37 -5.58
N THR A 42 -3.51 16.33 -6.30
CA THR A 42 -3.36 16.31 -7.75
C THR A 42 -2.47 15.15 -8.22
N ASP A 43 -1.44 14.82 -7.45
CA ASP A 43 -0.43 13.82 -7.78
C ASP A 43 -0.32 12.68 -6.74
N GLU A 44 -1.09 12.71 -5.66
CA GLU A 44 -1.03 11.72 -4.59
C GLU A 44 -2.40 11.14 -4.23
N TYR A 45 -2.44 9.83 -4.00
CA TYR A 45 -3.60 9.15 -3.46
C TYR A 45 -3.18 8.15 -2.39
N ILE A 46 -3.71 8.31 -1.18
CA ILE A 46 -3.45 7.41 -0.06
C ILE A 46 -4.78 6.90 0.50
N ALA A 47 -4.92 5.58 0.52
CA ALA A 47 -6.07 4.91 1.13
C ALA A 47 -5.64 3.72 1.97
N ARG A 48 -6.46 3.41 2.98
CA ARG A 48 -6.24 2.31 3.90
C ARG A 48 -7.36 1.30 3.78
N ARG A 49 -6.99 0.03 3.72
CA ARG A 49 -7.87 -1.10 4.02
C ARG A 49 -7.80 -1.38 5.51
N ASN A 50 -8.95 -1.34 6.17
CA ASN A 50 -9.00 -1.25 7.63
C ASN A 50 -8.70 -2.55 8.38
N GLY A 51 -8.50 -3.66 7.65
CA GLY A 51 -8.32 -4.98 8.24
C GLY A 51 -9.66 -5.61 8.61
N TYR A 52 -9.68 -6.95 8.66
CA TYR A 52 -10.84 -7.74 9.05
C TYR A 52 -10.41 -9.14 9.49
N ASN A 53 -11.10 -9.72 10.49
CA ASN A 53 -10.84 -11.07 11.01
C ASN A 53 -9.35 -11.36 11.30
N GLY A 54 -8.71 -10.49 12.08
CA GLY A 54 -7.30 -10.65 12.48
C GLY A 54 -6.28 -10.23 11.41
N ASN A 55 -6.71 -9.97 10.17
CA ASN A 55 -5.85 -9.35 9.17
C ASN A 55 -5.71 -7.84 9.46
N PRO A 56 -4.49 -7.29 9.52
CA PRO A 56 -4.28 -5.89 9.88
C PRO A 56 -4.66 -4.90 8.78
N GLY A 57 -4.90 -5.36 7.55
CA GLY A 57 -5.15 -4.48 6.41
C GLY A 57 -3.85 -3.96 5.77
N LEU A 58 -3.98 -2.90 4.98
CA LEU A 58 -2.85 -2.24 4.30
C LEU A 58 -3.11 -0.75 4.08
N VAL A 59 -2.08 0.00 3.74
CA VAL A 59 -2.17 1.34 3.16
C VAL A 59 -1.59 1.30 1.75
N VAL A 60 -2.35 1.74 0.76
CA VAL A 60 -1.85 2.01 -0.58
C VAL A 60 -1.48 3.48 -0.69
N TYR A 61 -0.35 3.77 -1.33
CA TYR A 61 0.10 5.12 -1.65
C TYR A 61 0.51 5.14 -3.12
N ILE A 62 -0.18 5.95 -3.92
CA ILE A 62 0.08 6.18 -5.34
C ILE A 62 0.62 7.59 -5.51
N ASN A 63 1.64 7.73 -6.34
CA ASN A 63 2.31 8.98 -6.64
C ASN A 63 2.49 9.14 -8.16
N ASN A 64 1.87 10.15 -8.73
CA ASN A 64 1.97 10.53 -10.14
C ASN A 64 3.01 11.63 -10.39
N SER A 65 3.68 12.11 -9.35
CA SER A 65 4.75 13.10 -9.47
C SER A 65 6.06 12.48 -9.95
N SER A 66 6.96 13.31 -10.47
CA SER A 66 8.30 12.88 -10.89
C SER A 66 9.32 12.84 -9.76
N THR A 67 8.90 13.04 -8.50
CA THR A 67 9.77 13.04 -7.32
C THR A 67 9.27 12.06 -6.26
N TRP A 68 10.14 11.65 -5.35
CA TRP A 68 9.71 10.92 -4.17
C TRP A 68 8.76 11.79 -3.35
N GLN A 69 7.68 11.18 -2.87
CA GLN A 69 6.74 11.85 -1.97
C GLN A 69 6.72 11.12 -0.63
N GLU A 70 6.58 11.89 0.46
CA GLU A 70 6.52 11.38 1.82
C GLU A 70 5.35 12.00 2.56
N ARG A 71 4.58 11.19 3.30
CA ARG A 71 3.41 11.68 4.04
C ARG A 71 3.33 11.07 5.42
N TRP A 72 2.97 11.91 6.39
CA TRP A 72 2.48 11.46 7.68
C TRP A 72 1.03 11.03 7.54
N ILE A 73 0.72 9.83 8.01
CA ILE A 73 -0.63 9.28 7.96
C ILE A 73 -0.99 8.65 9.29
N GLN A 74 -2.29 8.60 9.58
CA GLN A 74 -2.80 7.84 10.72
C GLN A 74 -3.28 6.46 10.27
N THR A 75 -2.71 5.42 10.85
CA THR A 75 -3.03 4.02 10.53
C THR A 75 -4.03 3.42 11.53
N ASN A 76 -4.27 2.10 11.44
CA ASN A 76 -4.97 1.34 12.48
C ASN A 76 -4.01 0.67 13.47
N TRP A 77 -2.70 0.81 13.26
CA TRP A 77 -1.68 0.05 13.97
C TRP A 77 -0.97 0.96 14.97
N THR A 78 -0.78 0.45 16.18
CA THR A 78 -0.07 1.14 17.27
C THR A 78 1.19 0.38 17.58
N ASN A 79 2.32 1.09 17.73
CA ASN A 79 3.61 0.48 18.11
C ASN A 79 4.03 -0.72 17.25
N ALA A 80 3.69 -0.73 15.96
CA ALA A 80 3.98 -1.81 15.03
C ALA A 80 4.97 -1.35 13.96
N GLN A 81 5.97 -2.18 13.66
CA GLN A 81 6.82 -1.96 12.49
C GLN A 81 6.04 -2.28 11.22
N ILE A 82 6.15 -1.42 10.22
CA ILE A 82 5.55 -1.61 8.90
C ILE A 82 6.64 -1.65 7.83
N LYS A 83 6.30 -2.20 6.67
CA LYS A 83 7.17 -2.16 5.47
C LYS A 83 6.34 -2.01 4.22
N ASP A 84 6.99 -1.55 3.15
CA ASP A 84 6.45 -1.60 1.79
C ASP A 84 6.57 -3.03 1.23
N PHE A 85 5.43 -3.65 0.94
CA PHE A 85 5.34 -4.98 0.35
C PHE A 85 5.51 -4.98 -1.17
N THR A 86 5.54 -3.83 -1.83
CA THR A 86 5.86 -3.77 -3.27
C THR A 86 7.36 -3.86 -3.54
N GLY A 87 8.18 -3.59 -2.53
CA GLY A 87 9.65 -3.59 -2.61
C GLY A 87 10.22 -2.33 -3.27
N ASN A 88 9.43 -1.27 -3.40
CA ASN A 88 9.91 0.00 -3.96
C ASN A 88 10.61 0.84 -2.88
N SER A 89 10.25 0.66 -1.61
CA SER A 89 10.92 1.28 -0.46
C SER A 89 11.62 0.25 0.43
N THR A 90 12.76 0.63 1.00
CA THR A 90 13.51 -0.14 2.01
C THR A 90 13.25 0.31 3.45
N TRP A 91 12.37 1.30 3.67
CA TRP A 91 12.10 1.78 5.03
C TRP A 91 11.33 0.75 5.86
N LEU A 92 11.64 0.73 7.16
CA LEU A 92 10.97 -0.10 8.17
C LEU A 92 10.50 0.76 9.35
N PRO A 93 9.62 1.76 9.14
CA PRO A 93 9.22 2.67 10.20
C PRO A 93 8.28 1.97 11.20
N THR A 94 8.19 2.51 12.40
CA THR A 94 7.31 2.02 13.47
C THR A 94 6.20 3.04 13.70
N THR A 95 4.95 2.58 13.71
CA THR A 95 3.81 3.44 14.03
C THR A 95 3.86 3.89 15.48
N GLN A 96 3.55 5.16 15.73
CA GLN A 96 3.47 5.74 17.06
C GLN A 96 2.26 5.18 17.86
N ALA A 97 2.21 5.48 19.16
CA ALA A 97 1.13 5.04 20.05
C ALA A 97 -0.25 5.59 19.64
N ASP A 98 -0.28 6.75 19.01
CA ASP A 98 -1.46 7.42 18.43
C ASP A 98 -1.69 7.05 16.95
N LYS A 99 -0.99 6.00 16.47
CA LYS A 99 -1.10 5.35 15.15
C LYS A 99 -0.48 6.11 13.98
N TRP A 100 0.22 7.22 14.23
CA TRP A 100 0.88 7.98 13.20
C TRP A 100 2.18 7.35 12.73
N VAL A 101 2.46 7.47 11.43
CA VAL A 101 3.72 7.04 10.83
C VAL A 101 3.99 7.84 9.55
N LYS A 102 5.26 8.07 9.24
CA LYS A 102 5.67 8.61 7.94
C LYS A 102 5.95 7.48 6.96
N ILE A 103 5.33 7.53 5.79
CA ILE A 103 5.58 6.61 4.68
C ILE A 103 6.02 7.37 3.44
N GLN A 104 6.57 6.66 2.47
CA GLN A 104 7.05 7.23 1.21
C GLN A 104 6.57 6.44 0.00
N CYS A 105 6.55 7.09 -1.16
CA CYS A 105 6.22 6.49 -2.45
C CYS A 105 7.20 6.97 -3.52
N PRO A 106 7.70 6.07 -4.40
CA PRO A 106 8.57 6.45 -5.50
C PRO A 106 7.86 7.37 -6.50
N PRO A 107 8.61 8.14 -7.32
CA PRO A 107 8.10 8.84 -8.49
C PRO A 107 7.30 7.92 -9.43
N ASN A 108 6.22 8.43 -10.03
CA ASN A 108 5.41 7.73 -11.05
C ASN A 108 5.13 6.27 -10.71
N GLY A 109 4.72 6.03 -9.46
CA GLY A 109 4.70 4.70 -8.89
C GLY A 109 3.74 4.55 -7.74
N TYR A 110 3.93 3.47 -7.00
CA TYR A 110 3.09 3.11 -5.88
C TYR A 110 3.91 2.37 -4.82
N SER A 111 3.41 2.38 -3.59
CA SER A 111 3.88 1.55 -2.48
C SER A 111 2.69 1.00 -1.70
N VAL A 112 2.88 -0.14 -1.05
CA VAL A 112 1.82 -0.77 -0.24
C VAL A 112 2.38 -1.15 1.13
N TRP A 113 1.93 -0.45 2.15
CA TRP A 113 2.42 -0.57 3.51
C TRP A 113 1.51 -1.45 4.35
N SER A 114 2.10 -2.34 5.15
CA SER A 114 1.40 -3.15 6.15
C SER A 114 2.36 -3.53 7.27
N ILE A 115 1.83 -4.04 8.39
CA ILE A 115 2.64 -4.63 9.47
C ILE A 115 3.64 -5.64 8.91
N ASN A 116 4.90 -5.49 9.31
CA ASN A 116 6.01 -6.39 9.05
C ASN A 116 5.99 -7.52 10.09
N MET A 117 5.27 -8.60 9.77
CA MET A 117 5.26 -9.86 10.52
C MET A 117 6.15 -10.88 9.81
#